data_AF-A0A9D1H1T2-F1
#
_entry.id   AF-A0A9D1H1T2-F1
#
_cell.length_a   1.000
_cell.length_b   1.000
_cell.length_c   1.000
_cell.angle_alpha   90.00
_cell.angle_beta   90.00
_cell.angle_gamma   90.00
#
_symmetry.space_group_name_H-M   'P 1'
#
loop_
_entity.id
_entity.type
_entity.pdbx_description
1 polymer ?
#
loop_
_entity_poly.entity_id
_entity_poly.type
_entity_poly.pdbx_seq_one_letter_code
_entity_poly.pdbx_strand_id
1 'polypeptide(L)'
;MNNQELIKKISYIRGVADGIKLSEKSDEGKVICQLLEIIDILASETNRLSDDISDIQSSVEEMDDELLAAMSEIDELYEDINGIDAPPSSEQDDPGFDSLDYGAEYMDGDEEEDEDGDDEDDELFELQCPKCGEDVMIDFDMIDNDSYIICPNCHSKIELEIEYDEDEDGEN
;
A
#
# COMPACT_ATOMS: atom_id res chain seq x y z
N MET A 1 3.09 -15.79 9.88
CA MET A 1 3.70 -16.67 10.91
C MET A 1 3.39 -16.05 12.27
N ASN A 2 2.83 -16.80 13.23
CA ASN A 2 2.46 -16.24 14.53
C ASN A 2 3.72 -15.89 15.35
N ASN A 3 3.74 -14.75 16.05
CA ASN A 3 4.88 -14.30 16.87
C ASN A 3 5.27 -15.34 17.94
N GLN A 4 4.31 -16.07 18.51
CA GLN A 4 4.61 -17.19 19.42
C GLN A 4 5.39 -18.34 18.74
N GLU A 5 5.18 -18.55 17.44
CA GLU A 5 5.91 -19.55 16.67
C GLU A 5 7.33 -19.06 16.33
N LEU A 6 7.49 -17.74 16.11
CA LEU A 6 8.77 -17.08 15.91
C LEU A 6 9.66 -17.23 17.16
N ILE A 7 9.16 -16.86 18.34
CA ILE A 7 9.90 -16.99 19.62
C ILE A 7 10.33 -18.45 19.87
N LYS A 8 9.46 -19.42 19.59
CA LYS A 8 9.78 -20.85 19.71
C LYS A 8 10.92 -21.27 18.79
N LYS A 9 10.90 -20.79 17.53
CA LYS A 9 11.97 -21.06 16.55
C LYS A 9 13.29 -20.42 16.99
N ILE A 10 13.25 -19.19 17.51
CA ILE A 10 14.45 -18.49 17.99
C ILE A 10 15.05 -19.22 19.21
N SER A 11 14.22 -19.58 20.17
CA SER A 11 14.63 -20.36 21.35
C SER A 11 15.23 -21.71 20.98
N TYR A 12 14.65 -22.39 19.97
CA TYR A 12 15.19 -23.63 19.42
C TYR A 12 16.58 -23.43 18.78
N ILE A 13 16.74 -22.40 17.93
CA ILE A 13 18.03 -22.11 17.29
C ILE A 13 19.09 -21.77 18.35
N ARG A 14 18.73 -21.02 19.39
CA ARG A 14 19.62 -20.70 20.51
C ARG A 14 20.08 -21.97 21.24
N GLY A 15 19.15 -22.87 21.55
CA GLY A 15 19.47 -24.16 22.16
C GLY A 15 20.33 -25.07 21.26
N VAL A 16 20.13 -25.02 19.94
CA VAL A 16 20.99 -25.72 18.98
C VAL A 16 22.40 -25.11 18.95
N ALA A 17 22.51 -23.78 18.92
CA ALA A 17 23.79 -23.07 18.95
C ALA A 17 24.62 -23.43 20.20
N ASP A 18 23.95 -23.49 21.36
CA ASP A 18 24.56 -23.94 22.61
C ASP A 18 25.00 -25.41 22.53
N GLY A 19 24.16 -26.27 21.96
CA GLY A 19 24.39 -27.72 21.84
C GLY A 19 25.56 -28.08 20.92
N ILE A 20 25.76 -27.34 19.83
CA ILE A 20 26.89 -27.55 18.91
C ILE A 20 28.21 -26.92 19.40
N LYS A 21 28.19 -26.29 20.59
CA LYS A 21 29.30 -25.51 21.13
C LYS A 21 29.79 -24.47 20.12
N LEU A 22 28.85 -23.68 19.60
CA LEU A 22 29.18 -22.59 18.69
C LEU A 22 30.29 -21.75 19.33
N SER A 23 31.47 -21.76 18.71
CA SER A 23 32.67 -21.21 19.31
C SER A 23 32.70 -19.71 19.09
N GLU A 24 32.39 -18.92 20.13
CA GLU A 24 32.59 -17.46 20.17
C GLU A 24 34.05 -17.02 19.93
N LYS A 25 34.97 -17.97 19.80
CA LYS A 25 36.38 -17.70 19.48
C LYS A 25 36.64 -17.55 17.98
N SER A 26 35.79 -18.11 17.12
CA SER A 26 35.90 -17.88 15.67
C SER A 26 35.16 -16.61 15.30
N ASP A 27 35.57 -15.95 14.23
CA ASP A 27 34.93 -14.70 13.82
C ASP A 27 33.49 -14.95 13.35
N GLU A 28 33.22 -16.10 12.73
CA GLU A 28 31.88 -16.53 12.36
C GLU A 28 30.99 -16.80 13.59
N GLY A 29 31.54 -17.43 14.63
CA GLY A 29 30.80 -17.71 15.87
C GLY A 29 30.37 -16.44 16.60
N LYS A 30 31.24 -15.41 16.63
CA LYS A 30 30.90 -14.09 17.19
C LYS A 30 29.75 -13.43 16.43
N VAL A 31 29.81 -13.44 15.10
CA VAL A 31 28.77 -12.85 14.25
C VAL A 31 27.44 -13.58 14.47
N ILE A 32 27.44 -14.92 14.47
CA ILE A 32 26.22 -15.71 14.69
C ILE A 32 25.63 -15.46 16.08
N CYS A 33 26.45 -15.38 17.15
CA CYS A 33 25.96 -15.04 18.48
C CYS A 33 25.30 -13.66 18.52
N GLN A 34 25.92 -12.64 17.92
CA GLN A 34 25.33 -11.31 17.83
C GLN A 34 24.03 -11.30 17.02
N LEU A 35 23.96 -12.06 15.93
CA LEU A 35 22.73 -12.21 15.16
C LEU A 35 21.61 -12.84 16.00
N LEU A 36 21.92 -13.85 16.83
CA LEU A 36 20.94 -14.45 17.74
C LEU A 36 20.43 -13.44 18.77
N GLU A 37 21.32 -12.64 19.36
CA GLU A 37 20.93 -11.59 20.29
C GLU A 37 20.01 -10.54 19.64
N ILE A 38 20.34 -10.09 18.43
CA ILE A 38 19.51 -9.14 17.68
C ILE A 38 18.14 -9.76 17.38
N ILE A 39 18.10 -11.02 16.97
CA ILE A 39 16.85 -11.73 16.67
C ILE A 39 15.97 -11.86 17.93
N ASP A 40 16.56 -12.11 19.10
CA ASP A 40 15.83 -12.13 20.38
C ASP A 40 15.23 -10.75 20.73
N ILE A 41 15.99 -9.68 20.49
CA ILE A 41 15.49 -8.31 20.67
C ILE A 41 14.33 -8.04 19.70
N LEU A 42 14.50 -8.36 18.41
CA LEU A 42 13.46 -8.18 17.40
C LEU A 42 12.18 -8.96 17.73
N ALA A 43 12.29 -10.19 18.23
CA ALA A 43 11.13 -10.96 18.64
C ALA A 43 10.42 -10.34 19.85
N SER A 44 11.19 -9.84 20.82
CA SER A 44 10.64 -9.16 22.00
C SER A 44 9.91 -7.87 21.60
N GLU A 45 10.55 -7.05 20.76
CA GLU A 45 9.97 -5.79 20.29
C GLU A 45 8.74 -6.03 19.41
N THR A 46 8.73 -7.07 18.59
CA THR A 46 7.53 -7.46 17.82
C THR A 46 6.35 -7.81 18.75
N ASN A 47 6.59 -8.44 19.91
CA ASN A 47 5.50 -8.70 20.86
C ASN A 47 5.01 -7.42 21.51
N ARG A 48 5.93 -6.54 21.92
CA ARG A 48 5.57 -5.25 22.48
C ARG A 48 4.71 -4.43 21.53
N LEU A 49 5.10 -4.36 20.26
CA LEU A 49 4.29 -3.70 19.22
C LEU A 49 2.92 -4.34 19.05
N SER A 50 2.82 -5.67 19.17
CA SER A 50 1.53 -6.37 19.12
C SER A 50 0.62 -6.01 20.30
N ASP A 51 1.20 -5.84 21.49
CA ASP A 51 0.49 -5.41 22.68
C ASP A 51 0.02 -3.94 22.52
N ASP A 52 0.93 -3.05 22.10
CA ASP A 52 0.61 -1.64 21.84
C ASP A 52 -0.51 -1.47 20.79
N ILE A 53 -0.49 -2.28 19.71
CA ILE A 53 -1.57 -2.30 18.70
C ILE A 53 -2.89 -2.72 19.33
N SER A 54 -2.89 -3.72 20.22
CA SER A 54 -4.11 -4.20 20.87
C SER A 54 -4.70 -3.11 21.78
N ASP A 55 -3.86 -2.40 22.53
CA ASP A 55 -4.28 -1.28 23.38
C ASP A 55 -4.86 -0.11 22.56
N ILE A 56 -4.24 0.20 21.40
CA ILE A 56 -4.77 1.21 20.47
C ILE A 56 -6.12 0.78 19.92
N GLN A 57 -6.30 -0.49 19.55
CA GLN A 57 -7.58 -0.98 19.05
C GLN A 57 -8.69 -0.80 20.08
N SER A 58 -8.45 -1.15 21.35
CA SER A 58 -9.42 -0.87 22.41
C SER A 58 -9.70 0.62 22.58
N SER A 59 -8.67 1.47 22.48
CA SER A 59 -8.86 2.94 22.55
C SER A 59 -9.72 3.48 21.40
N VAL A 60 -9.58 2.91 20.20
CA VAL A 60 -10.41 3.30 19.04
C VAL A 60 -11.85 2.84 19.24
N GLU A 61 -12.07 1.61 19.73
CA GLU A 61 -13.42 1.12 20.04
C GLU A 61 -14.12 2.01 21.08
N GLU A 62 -13.40 2.46 22.12
CA GLU A 62 -13.93 3.41 23.10
C GLU A 62 -14.30 4.77 22.47
N MET A 63 -13.47 5.30 21.57
CA MET A 63 -13.76 6.55 20.86
C MET A 63 -14.97 6.42 19.92
N ASP A 64 -15.12 5.28 19.25
CA ASP A 64 -16.26 5.02 18.37
C ASP A 64 -17.58 4.99 19.17
N ASP A 65 -17.58 4.39 20.35
CA ASP A 65 -18.73 4.39 21.27
C ASP A 65 -19.07 5.80 21.77
N GLU A 66 -18.07 6.61 22.12
CA GLU A 66 -18.26 8.01 22.53
C GLU A 66 -18.82 8.86 21.38
N LEU A 67 -18.31 8.67 20.15
CA LEU A 67 -18.79 9.38 18.97
C LEU A 67 -20.25 9.03 18.68
N LEU A 68 -20.63 7.75 18.78
CA LEU A 68 -22.01 7.30 18.57
C LEU A 68 -22.96 7.96 19.57
N ALA A 69 -22.56 8.05 20.84
CA ALA A 69 -23.35 8.73 21.86
C ALA A 69 -23.54 10.22 21.54
N ALA A 70 -22.46 10.91 21.16
CA ALA A 70 -22.52 12.33 20.78
C ALA A 70 -23.40 12.57 19.54
N MET A 71 -23.36 11.67 18.56
CA MET A 71 -24.24 11.75 17.37
C MET A 71 -25.71 11.63 17.76
N SER A 72 -26.07 10.68 18.63
CA SER A 72 -27.43 10.53 19.13
C SER A 72 -27.94 11.78 19.85
N GLU A 73 -27.10 12.41 20.69
CA GLU A 73 -27.45 13.66 21.36
C GLU A 73 -27.69 14.81 20.38
N ILE A 74 -26.88 14.89 19.32
CA ILE A 74 -27.05 15.90 18.26
C ILE A 74 -28.36 15.68 17.51
N ASP A 75 -28.70 14.45 17.13
CA ASP A 75 -29.94 14.13 16.43
C ASP A 75 -31.18 14.54 17.23
N GLU A 76 -31.19 14.25 18.54
CA GLU A 76 -32.26 14.70 19.45
C GLU A 76 -32.41 16.24 19.46
N LEU A 77 -31.29 16.98 19.47
CA LEU A 77 -31.31 18.44 19.42
C LEU A 77 -31.79 18.99 18.07
N TYR A 78 -31.48 18.30 16.96
CA TYR A 78 -31.97 18.69 15.64
C TYR A 78 -33.47 18.52 15.51
N GLU A 79 -34.06 17.47 16.09
CA GLU A 79 -35.51 17.29 16.15
C GLU A 79 -36.19 18.41 16.94
N ASP A 80 -35.61 18.82 18.07
CA ASP A 80 -36.13 19.92 18.90
C ASP A 80 -36.12 21.26 18.16
N ILE A 81 -35.05 21.55 17.39
CA ILE A 81 -34.93 22.80 16.63
C ILE A 81 -35.87 22.80 15.41
N ASN A 82 -35.93 21.70 14.65
CA ASN A 82 -36.76 21.60 13.45
C ASN A 82 -38.24 21.36 13.75
N GLY A 83 -38.58 20.88 14.95
CA GLY A 83 -39.94 20.71 15.45
C GLY A 83 -40.70 22.01 15.73
N ILE A 84 -40.02 23.17 15.63
CA ILE A 84 -40.64 24.49 15.89
C ILE A 84 -41.19 25.15 14.60
N ASP A 85 -40.80 24.72 13.38
CA ASP A 85 -41.30 25.37 12.14
C ASP A 85 -41.26 24.50 10.86
N ALA A 86 -41.26 23.16 10.97
CA ALA A 86 -41.48 22.31 9.80
C ALA A 86 -42.97 22.40 9.37
N PRO A 87 -43.31 22.94 8.18
CA PRO A 87 -44.68 22.91 7.72
C PRO A 87 -45.12 21.44 7.60
N PRO A 88 -46.33 21.07 8.06
CA PRO A 88 -46.82 19.72 7.84
C PRO A 88 -46.77 19.48 6.33
N SER A 89 -46.17 18.37 5.93
CA SER A 89 -46.21 17.86 4.57
C SER A 89 -47.67 17.75 4.13
N SER A 90 -48.20 18.83 3.56
CA SER A 90 -49.50 18.84 2.94
C SER A 90 -49.38 18.00 1.69
N GLU A 91 -50.03 16.84 1.70
CA GLU A 91 -50.44 16.12 0.52
C GLU A 91 -50.94 17.13 -0.54
N GLN A 92 -50.12 17.40 -1.55
CA GLN A 92 -50.53 18.08 -2.77
C GLN A 92 -49.88 17.31 -3.92
N ASP A 93 -50.68 16.38 -4.45
CA ASP A 93 -50.79 16.02 -5.86
C ASP A 93 -49.49 16.10 -6.69
N ASP A 94 -48.84 14.96 -6.88
CA ASP A 94 -48.01 14.68 -8.05
C ASP A 94 -48.87 13.97 -9.12
N PRO A 95 -49.47 14.69 -10.08
CA PRO A 95 -49.99 14.09 -11.29
C PRO A 95 -48.92 14.21 -12.39
N GLY A 96 -48.04 13.22 -12.48
CA GLY A 96 -47.53 12.79 -13.77
C GLY A 96 -46.02 12.69 -13.88
N PHE A 97 -45.51 11.51 -13.57
CA PHE A 97 -44.42 10.94 -14.36
C PHE A 97 -44.89 9.59 -14.92
N ASP A 98 -45.48 9.67 -16.10
CA ASP A 98 -46.00 8.53 -16.86
C ASP A 98 -44.85 7.64 -17.31
N SER A 99 -45.03 6.36 -16.99
CA SER A 99 -44.48 5.15 -17.59
C SER A 99 -43.75 5.30 -18.94
N LEU A 100 -42.48 4.88 -18.95
CA LEU A 100 -41.77 4.13 -20.01
C LEU A 100 -41.98 4.58 -21.48
N ASP A 101 -40.95 5.20 -22.08
CA ASP A 101 -40.72 5.13 -23.52
C ASP A 101 -39.33 4.52 -23.83
N TYR A 102 -39.40 3.34 -24.45
CA TYR A 102 -38.30 2.65 -25.11
C TYR A 102 -38.05 3.37 -26.44
N GLY A 103 -36.94 4.10 -26.59
CA GLY A 103 -36.63 4.80 -27.83
C GLY A 103 -35.16 5.15 -27.99
N ALA A 104 -34.31 4.13 -28.10
CA ALA A 104 -32.95 4.34 -28.61
C ALA A 104 -33.01 4.58 -30.12
N GLU A 105 -32.74 5.80 -30.59
CA GLU A 105 -32.25 6.05 -31.97
C GLU A 105 -31.18 7.18 -31.98
N TYR A 106 -30.04 6.81 -32.56
CA TYR A 106 -28.73 7.43 -32.77
C TYR A 106 -28.66 8.91 -33.22
N MET A 107 -27.67 9.63 -32.68
CA MET A 107 -26.80 10.65 -33.32
C MET A 107 -25.61 10.81 -32.36
N ASP A 108 -24.45 10.18 -32.56
CA ASP A 108 -23.35 10.62 -33.44
C ASP A 108 -23.10 12.13 -33.38
N GLY A 109 -22.22 12.51 -32.47
CA GLY A 109 -21.69 13.86 -32.29
C GLY A 109 -20.28 13.72 -31.71
N ASP A 110 -19.32 13.51 -32.61
CA ASP A 110 -17.90 13.83 -32.38
C ASP A 110 -17.82 15.24 -31.80
N GLU A 111 -17.42 15.35 -30.53
CA GLU A 111 -16.69 16.50 -30.01
C GLU A 111 -15.52 15.93 -29.20
N GLU A 112 -14.44 15.67 -29.93
CA GLU A 112 -13.07 15.67 -29.42
C GLU A 112 -12.85 17.03 -28.73
N GLU A 113 -12.90 17.06 -27.40
CA GLU A 113 -12.23 18.10 -26.64
C GLU A 113 -10.98 17.48 -26.03
N ASP A 114 -9.88 17.75 -26.71
CA ASP A 114 -8.50 17.52 -26.31
C ASP A 114 -8.28 18.08 -24.89
N GLU A 115 -8.31 17.22 -23.88
CA GLU A 115 -7.54 17.48 -22.66
C GLU A 115 -6.10 17.06 -22.99
N ASP A 116 -5.33 18.05 -23.46
CA ASP A 116 -3.88 18.11 -23.30
C ASP A 116 -3.57 18.06 -21.79
N GLY A 117 -3.71 16.89 -21.18
CA GLY A 117 -2.92 16.52 -20.05
C GLY A 117 -1.52 16.25 -20.58
N ASP A 118 -0.59 17.16 -20.31
CA ASP A 118 0.81 16.79 -20.16
C ASP A 118 0.88 15.79 -19.00
N ASP A 119 0.43 14.55 -19.25
CA ASP A 119 1.02 13.40 -18.63
C ASP A 119 2.40 13.35 -19.28
N GLU A 120 3.39 13.99 -18.65
CA GLU A 120 4.77 13.53 -18.76
C GLU A 120 4.70 12.06 -18.34
N ASP A 121 4.45 11.18 -19.31
CA ASP A 121 4.60 9.75 -19.17
C ASP A 121 6.04 9.57 -18.72
N ASP A 122 6.25 9.41 -17.40
CA ASP A 122 7.48 8.85 -16.86
C ASP A 122 7.67 7.55 -17.64
N GLU A 123 8.57 7.57 -18.64
CA GLU A 123 8.64 6.57 -19.69
C GLU A 123 9.18 5.27 -19.06
N LEU A 124 8.26 4.48 -18.49
CA LEU A 124 8.51 3.28 -17.71
C LEU A 124 8.54 2.06 -18.64
N PHE A 125 9.63 1.31 -18.61
CA PHE A 125 9.78 0.09 -19.41
C PHE A 125 9.63 -1.16 -18.56
N GLU A 126 8.87 -2.12 -19.08
CA GLU A 126 8.73 -3.46 -18.51
C GLU A 126 9.86 -4.37 -19.03
N LEU A 127 10.68 -4.87 -18.12
CA LEU A 127 11.70 -5.87 -18.44
C LEU A 127 11.56 -7.11 -17.55
N GLN A 128 11.48 -8.28 -18.16
CA GLN A 128 11.49 -9.54 -17.43
C GLN A 128 12.91 -9.85 -16.93
N CYS A 129 13.09 -10.00 -15.61
CA CYS A 129 14.39 -10.32 -15.04
C CYS A 129 14.85 -11.72 -15.49
N PRO A 130 16.05 -11.87 -16.11
CA PRO A 130 16.53 -13.16 -16.62
C PRO A 130 16.85 -14.19 -15.52
N LYS A 131 16.94 -13.75 -14.25
CA LYS A 131 17.28 -14.62 -13.12
C LYS A 131 16.07 -15.11 -12.34
N CYS A 132 15.05 -14.28 -12.14
CA CYS A 132 13.85 -14.66 -11.37
C CYS A 132 12.57 -14.74 -12.19
N GLY A 133 12.57 -14.26 -13.44
CA GLY A 133 11.40 -14.30 -14.33
C GLY A 133 10.27 -13.36 -13.94
N GLU A 134 10.53 -12.42 -13.02
CA GLU A 134 9.57 -11.39 -12.61
C GLU A 134 9.72 -10.17 -13.50
N ASP A 135 8.59 -9.55 -13.83
CA ASP A 135 8.56 -8.33 -14.63
C ASP A 135 8.92 -7.13 -13.72
N VAL A 136 9.92 -6.36 -14.14
CA VAL A 136 10.47 -5.22 -13.40
C VAL A 136 10.13 -3.96 -14.18
N MET A 137 9.50 -3.00 -13.50
CA MET A 137 9.26 -1.65 -14.02
C MET A 137 10.51 -0.79 -13.79
N ILE A 138 11.01 -0.16 -14.85
CA ILE A 138 12.23 0.65 -14.83
C ILE A 138 11.93 2.00 -15.43
N ASP A 139 12.32 3.05 -14.72
CA ASP A 139 12.28 4.43 -15.17
C ASP A 139 13.65 4.80 -15.78
N PHE A 140 13.67 5.53 -16.89
CA PHE A 140 14.91 6.00 -17.54
C PHE A 140 15.79 6.84 -16.62
N ASP A 141 15.19 7.60 -15.70
CA ASP A 141 15.92 8.40 -14.72
C ASP A 141 16.74 7.53 -13.74
N MET A 142 16.41 6.24 -13.61
CA MET A 142 17.20 5.30 -12.80
C MET A 142 18.46 4.78 -13.50
N ILE A 143 18.65 5.09 -14.79
CA ILE A 143 19.75 4.60 -15.64
C ILE A 143 20.93 5.59 -15.68
N ASP A 144 20.93 6.59 -14.80
CA ASP A 144 21.64 7.83 -15.04
C ASP A 144 23.17 7.77 -15.17
N ASN A 145 23.85 6.66 -14.85
CA ASN A 145 25.32 6.57 -15.01
C ASN A 145 25.91 5.15 -15.15
N ASP A 146 25.15 4.13 -14.80
CA ASP A 146 25.62 2.74 -14.75
C ASP A 146 24.71 1.93 -15.67
N SER A 147 25.24 1.30 -16.73
CA SER A 147 24.48 0.48 -17.70
C SER A 147 23.90 -0.83 -17.09
N TYR A 148 23.67 -0.85 -15.77
CA TYR A 148 23.08 -1.95 -15.05
C TYR A 148 22.07 -1.45 -14.01
N ILE A 149 20.96 -2.17 -13.90
CA ILE A 149 19.96 -1.96 -12.85
C ILE A 149 19.97 -3.13 -11.87
N ILE A 150 19.46 -2.89 -10.65
CA ILE A 150 19.35 -3.94 -9.62
C ILE A 150 17.90 -4.40 -9.56
N CYS A 151 17.64 -5.66 -9.90
CA CYS A 151 16.30 -6.23 -9.78
C CYS A 151 15.81 -6.16 -8.31
N PRO A 152 14.64 -5.60 -8.02
CA PRO A 152 14.11 -5.51 -6.65
C PRO A 152 13.76 -6.89 -6.07
N ASN A 153 13.41 -7.85 -6.92
CA ASN A 153 13.02 -9.19 -6.48
C ASN A 153 14.24 -10.07 -6.15
N CYS A 154 15.26 -10.10 -7.02
CA CYS A 154 16.39 -11.02 -6.87
C CYS A 154 17.76 -10.36 -6.63
N HIS A 155 17.78 -9.03 -6.49
CA HIS A 155 18.97 -8.21 -6.23
C HIS A 155 20.15 -8.47 -7.18
N SER A 156 19.83 -8.95 -8.39
CA SER A 156 20.84 -9.27 -9.38
C SER A 156 20.96 -8.14 -10.38
N LYS A 157 22.19 -7.92 -10.83
CA LYS A 157 22.49 -6.91 -11.83
C LYS A 157 21.93 -7.37 -13.17
N ILE A 158 21.10 -6.54 -13.77
CA ILE A 158 20.62 -6.70 -15.13
C ILE A 158 21.39 -5.69 -15.96
N GLU A 159 22.23 -6.16 -16.88
CA GLU A 159 22.95 -5.31 -17.82
C GLU A 159 21.98 -4.91 -18.95
N LEU A 160 21.92 -3.62 -19.27
CA LEU A 160 21.08 -3.07 -20.33
C LEU A 160 21.98 -2.71 -21.52
N GLU A 161 21.70 -3.29 -22.69
CA GLU A 161 22.29 -2.87 -23.96
C GLU A 161 21.38 -1.81 -24.57
N ILE A 162 21.71 -0.53 -24.35
CA ILE A 162 20.98 0.61 -24.90
C ILE A 162 21.71 1.04 -26.17
N GLU A 163 21.11 0.81 -27.33
CA GLU A 163 21.57 1.38 -28.60
C GLU A 163 21.02 2.81 -28.71
N TYR A 164 21.91 3.81 -28.65
CA TYR A 164 21.55 5.20 -28.94
C TYR A 164 21.53 5.39 -30.46
N ASP A 165 20.36 5.61 -31.04
CA ASP A 165 20.25 6.08 -32.42
C ASP A 165 20.65 7.57 -32.46
N GLU A 166 21.91 7.86 -32.82
CA GLU A 166 22.37 9.22 -33.12
C GLU A 166 21.95 9.63 -34.55
N ASP A 167 20.69 10.05 -34.75
CA ASP A 167 20.19 10.74 -35.95
C ASP A 167 18.93 11.53 -35.49
N GLU A 168 18.69 12.84 -35.60
CA GLU A 168 19.08 13.91 -36.51
C GLU A 168 19.05 15.25 -35.75
N ASP A 169 20.14 16.02 -35.77
CA ASP A 169 20.09 17.48 -35.60
C ASP A 169 21.06 18.11 -36.60
N GLY A 170 20.58 18.19 -37.84
CA GLY A 170 21.32 18.71 -38.96
C GLY A 170 20.41 19.44 -39.93
N GLU A 171 19.84 20.58 -39.53
CA GLU A 171 19.47 21.62 -40.50
C GLU A 171 20.05 22.99 -40.11
N ASN A 172 20.73 23.56 -41.10
CA ASN A 172 21.47 24.81 -41.15
C ASN A 172 20.88 25.64 -42.30
#